data_AF-A0A364JYR3-F1
#
_entry.id   AF-A0A364JYR3-F1
#
_cell.length_a   1.000
_cell.length_b   1.000
_cell.length_c   1.000
_cell.angle_alpha   90.00
_cell.angle_beta   90.00
_cell.angle_gamma   90.00
#
_symmetry.space_group_name_H-M   'P 1'
#
loop_
_entity.id
_entity.type
_entity.pdbx_description
1 polymer ?
#
loop_
_entity_poly.entity_id
_entity_poly.type
_entity_poly.pdbx_seq_one_letter_code
_entity_poly.pdbx_strand_id
1 'polypeptide(L)'
;MSGKADAVIERLMQLHPKGFDLSLDRIRGLLEKLGNPHLKLPPVIHIAGTNGKGSASAFCRALLEAGGYNVHVHTSPHLVNWHERYRLAAKGGSQFVTDDILANAIERVEAANDGQKITVFEILTAVAFVLFSEHPADVVIMEVGLGGRFDATNVIAEPAVSLIMPISVDHQAYLGDSVELIAAEKAGIIKAGCPVVIGFQYFDEARNVVASIAERLSCPLSIFGQDFVAYEEHGRMVFQNEDGLIDLPLPRLAGRHQIANAAAAIEAIQMAGFTITEKAAEKALMVVDWPARMQRLTHGSLVDLAPAASEIWLDGGHNPGAGLVIAEALGEQEERTTRPLFLIIGMINTKDPVGYFRAFVGIARHVFTVPIPSSDAGIANDALAVSAQKAGLSAEPVHSVENALKILRDTWPTDEAPPRILIGGSLYLAGEVLRDNGTPPV
;
A
#
# COMPACT_ATOMS: atom_id res chain seq x y z
N MET A 1 1.64 -26.47 -1.17
CA MET A 1 2.86 -26.81 -0.40
C MET A 1 3.56 -25.49 -0.15
N SER A 2 3.86 -25.14 1.10
CA SER A 2 4.59 -23.90 1.40
C SER A 2 6.00 -23.97 0.81
N GLY A 3 6.49 -22.84 0.31
CA GLY A 3 7.81 -22.74 -0.32
C GLY A 3 8.94 -22.90 0.70
N LYS A 4 10.18 -23.03 0.23
CA LYS A 4 11.36 -23.04 1.13
C LYS A 4 11.45 -21.73 1.90
N ALA A 5 11.17 -20.60 1.25
CA ALA A 5 11.19 -19.30 1.90
C ALA A 5 10.17 -19.22 3.04
N ASP A 6 8.95 -19.74 2.83
CA ASP A 6 7.90 -19.77 3.85
C ASP A 6 8.36 -20.53 5.10
N ALA A 7 8.97 -21.71 4.92
CA ALA A 7 9.45 -22.53 6.04
C ALA A 7 10.53 -21.81 6.86
N VAL A 8 11.45 -21.08 6.20
CA VAL A 8 12.48 -20.29 6.89
C VAL A 8 11.85 -19.10 7.63
N ILE A 9 10.87 -18.42 7.02
CA ILE A 9 10.19 -17.29 7.66
C ILE A 9 9.34 -17.74 8.85
N GLU A 10 8.64 -18.88 8.76
CA GLU A 10 7.89 -19.45 9.87
C GLU A 10 8.81 -19.74 11.08
N ARG A 11 10.02 -20.25 10.84
CA ARG A 11 11.04 -20.40 11.88
C ARG A 11 11.42 -19.06 12.49
N LEU A 12 11.73 -18.04 11.66
CA LEU A 12 12.08 -16.70 12.14
C LEU A 12 10.96 -16.08 12.99
N MET A 13 9.71 -16.28 12.60
CA MET A 13 8.54 -15.79 13.32
C MET A 13 8.35 -16.39 14.71
N GLN A 14 8.91 -17.57 14.98
CA GLN A 14 8.91 -18.19 16.31
C GLN A 14 10.05 -17.66 17.19
N LEU A 15 11.16 -17.25 16.58
CA LEU A 15 12.37 -16.80 17.28
C LEU A 15 12.35 -15.30 17.60
N HIS A 16 11.68 -14.51 16.77
CA HIS A 16 11.74 -13.05 16.81
C HIS A 16 10.36 -12.41 17.05
N PRO A 17 10.29 -11.29 17.78
CA PRO A 17 9.03 -10.59 18.00
C PRO A 17 8.42 -10.13 16.67
N LYS A 18 7.11 -10.35 16.52
CA LYS A 18 6.28 -9.92 15.37
C LYS A 18 5.91 -8.42 15.40
N GLY A 19 6.57 -7.64 16.25
CA GLY A 19 6.25 -6.23 16.51
C GLY A 19 7.33 -5.26 16.06
N PHE A 20 7.00 -3.98 16.15
CA PHE A 20 7.95 -2.88 15.93
C PHE A 20 8.63 -2.54 17.25
N ASP A 21 9.96 -2.63 17.27
CA ASP A 21 10.82 -2.08 18.30
C ASP A 21 11.59 -0.94 17.60
N LEU A 22 11.15 0.31 17.77
CA LEU A 22 11.61 1.45 16.98
C LEU A 22 13.06 1.83 17.33
N SER A 23 14.02 1.19 16.66
CA SER A 23 15.46 1.46 16.75
C SER A 23 16.14 1.10 15.44
N LEU A 24 17.21 1.83 15.09
CA LEU A 24 18.04 1.52 13.93
C LEU A 24 19.32 0.74 14.30
N ASP A 25 19.62 0.58 15.59
CA ASP A 25 20.93 0.07 16.02
C ASP A 25 21.10 -1.42 15.68
N ARG A 26 20.04 -2.20 15.85
CA ARG A 26 20.05 -3.64 15.54
C ARG A 26 20.22 -3.90 14.06
N ILE A 27 19.42 -3.23 13.22
CA ILE A 27 19.51 -3.38 11.77
C ILE A 27 20.87 -2.88 11.24
N ARG A 28 21.42 -1.79 11.78
CA ARG A 28 22.77 -1.32 11.42
C ARG A 28 23.83 -2.35 11.77
N GLY A 29 23.80 -2.91 12.97
CA GLY A 29 24.73 -3.97 13.38
C GLY A 29 24.63 -5.22 12.51
N LEU A 30 23.43 -5.63 12.11
CA LEU A 30 23.24 -6.73 11.16
C LEU A 30 23.80 -6.39 9.77
N LEU A 31 23.54 -5.18 9.27
CA LEU A 31 24.01 -4.75 7.95
C LEU A 31 25.53 -4.64 7.89
N GLU A 32 26.18 -4.24 8.99
CA GLU A 32 27.64 -4.23 9.09
C GLU A 32 28.22 -5.64 8.92
N LYS A 33 27.65 -6.64 9.61
CA LYS A 33 28.03 -8.06 9.45
C LYS A 33 27.79 -8.58 8.03
N LEU A 34 26.79 -8.05 7.33
CA LEU A 34 26.49 -8.38 5.93
C LEU A 34 27.35 -7.62 4.91
N GLY A 35 28.31 -6.81 5.35
CA GLY A 35 29.17 -6.05 4.45
C GLY A 35 28.50 -4.83 3.82
N ASN A 36 27.57 -4.22 4.56
CA ASN A 36 26.85 -2.98 4.24
C ASN A 36 26.17 -2.97 2.85
N PRO A 37 25.25 -3.92 2.56
CA PRO A 37 24.61 -4.01 1.25
C PRO A 37 23.76 -2.76 0.90
N HIS A 38 23.18 -2.11 1.92
CA HIS A 38 22.40 -0.87 1.78
C HIS A 38 23.20 0.32 1.21
N LEU A 39 24.54 0.29 1.27
CA LEU A 39 25.41 1.31 0.68
C LEU A 39 25.75 1.06 -0.80
N LYS A 40 25.31 -0.08 -1.34
CA LYS A 40 25.59 -0.53 -2.71
C LYS A 40 24.34 -0.53 -3.58
N LEU A 41 23.25 0.07 -3.11
CA LEU A 41 22.00 0.17 -3.85
C LEU A 41 22.16 1.18 -5.00
N PRO A 42 21.40 1.01 -6.10
CA PRO A 42 21.18 2.10 -7.05
C PRO A 42 20.40 3.25 -6.37
N PRO A 43 20.23 4.40 -7.05
CA PRO A 43 19.44 5.52 -6.53
C PRO A 43 18.09 5.07 -5.96
N VAL A 44 17.75 5.54 -4.76
CA VAL A 44 16.56 5.09 -4.02
C VAL A 44 15.47 6.15 -3.98
N ILE A 45 14.28 5.81 -4.45
CA ILE A 45 13.03 6.54 -4.19
C ILE A 45 12.45 5.99 -2.89
N HIS A 46 12.54 6.76 -1.80
CA HIS A 46 12.12 6.33 -0.46
C HIS A 46 10.75 6.89 -0.11
N ILE A 47 9.76 6.02 0.12
CA ILE A 47 8.35 6.39 0.20
C ILE A 47 7.80 6.17 1.60
N ALA A 48 7.35 7.24 2.25
CA ALA A 48 6.62 7.21 3.53
C ALA A 48 5.21 7.80 3.37
N GLY A 49 4.34 7.58 4.36
CA GLY A 49 2.93 8.01 4.32
C GLY A 49 2.03 7.16 5.20
N THR A 50 0.83 7.63 5.51
CA THR A 50 -0.20 6.78 6.15
C THR A 50 -0.86 5.92 5.08
N ASN A 51 -1.41 6.56 4.05
CA ASN A 51 -2.06 5.91 2.93
C ASN A 51 -1.29 6.18 1.62
N GLY A 52 -1.61 5.46 0.55
CA GLY A 52 -1.07 5.74 -0.79
C GLY A 52 0.35 5.25 -1.07
N LYS A 53 1.13 4.80 -0.07
CA LYS A 53 2.51 4.28 -0.26
C LYS A 53 2.61 3.20 -1.35
N GLY A 54 1.90 2.09 -1.19
CA GLY A 54 1.89 1.01 -2.19
C GLY A 54 1.41 1.45 -3.58
N SER A 55 0.40 2.35 -3.66
CA SER A 55 -0.04 2.91 -4.95
C SER A 55 1.06 3.77 -5.59
N ALA A 56 1.73 4.63 -4.81
CA ALA A 56 2.85 5.42 -5.29
C ALA A 56 4.01 4.54 -5.73
N SER A 57 4.34 3.48 -4.99
CA SER A 57 5.33 2.47 -5.40
C SER A 57 4.95 1.82 -6.73
N ALA A 58 3.66 1.49 -6.93
CA ALA A 58 3.15 0.91 -8.16
C ALA A 58 3.24 1.88 -9.34
N PHE A 59 2.89 3.15 -9.14
CA PHE A 59 3.04 4.20 -10.15
C PHE A 59 4.51 4.43 -10.50
N CYS A 60 5.38 4.62 -9.50
CA CYS A 60 6.81 4.79 -9.71
C CYS A 60 7.37 3.62 -10.54
N ARG A 61 7.03 2.38 -10.17
CA ARG A 61 7.46 1.18 -10.89
C ARG A 61 6.99 1.21 -12.34
N ALA A 62 5.69 1.38 -12.56
CA ALA A 62 5.11 1.34 -13.91
C ALA A 62 5.69 2.44 -14.81
N LEU A 63 5.87 3.64 -14.26
CA LEU A 63 6.43 4.81 -14.95
C LEU A 63 7.90 4.59 -15.35
N LEU A 64 8.74 4.14 -14.40
CA LEU A 64 10.16 3.86 -14.64
C LEU A 64 10.36 2.68 -15.60
N GLU A 65 9.61 1.58 -15.42
CA GLU A 65 9.67 0.43 -16.34
C GLU A 65 9.20 0.79 -17.75
N ALA A 66 8.15 1.62 -17.89
CA ALA A 66 7.70 2.12 -19.19
C ALA A 66 8.73 3.06 -19.83
N GLY A 67 9.51 3.78 -19.02
CA GLY A 67 10.67 4.58 -19.42
C GLY A 67 11.90 3.75 -19.81
N GLY A 68 11.87 2.43 -19.58
CA GLY A 68 12.96 1.51 -19.93
C GLY A 68 14.00 1.30 -18.82
N TYR A 69 13.75 1.78 -17.60
CA TYR A 69 14.62 1.57 -16.46
C TYR A 69 14.40 0.19 -15.81
N ASN A 70 15.46 -0.38 -15.27
CA ASN A 70 15.45 -1.60 -14.47
C ASN A 70 15.16 -1.23 -13.01
N VAL A 71 14.04 -1.71 -12.47
CA VAL A 71 13.50 -1.26 -11.19
C VAL A 71 13.45 -2.41 -10.18
N HIS A 72 14.05 -2.21 -9.01
CA HIS A 72 13.77 -3.04 -7.83
C HIS A 72 12.65 -2.40 -7.00
N VAL A 73 11.80 -3.22 -6.37
CA VAL A 73 10.72 -2.72 -5.50
C VAL A 73 10.65 -3.50 -4.21
N HIS A 74 10.72 -2.80 -3.09
CA HIS A 74 10.37 -3.31 -1.76
C HIS A 74 9.06 -2.69 -1.29
N THR A 75 8.10 -3.55 -0.94
CA THR A 75 6.77 -3.16 -0.46
C THR A 75 6.36 -3.95 0.77
N SER A 76 5.48 -3.36 1.61
CA SER A 76 4.93 -4.08 2.76
C SER A 76 3.56 -3.56 3.19
N PRO A 77 2.69 -4.42 3.79
CA PRO A 77 2.85 -5.88 3.89
C PRO A 77 2.62 -6.58 2.52
N HIS A 78 2.75 -7.90 2.50
CA HIS A 78 2.28 -8.72 1.36
C HIS A 78 0.79 -9.07 1.56
N LEU A 79 0.13 -9.54 0.50
CA LEU A 79 -1.25 -10.03 0.54
C LEU A 79 -1.30 -11.55 0.74
N VAL A 80 -0.64 -12.32 -0.14
CA VAL A 80 -0.72 -13.79 -0.13
C VAL A 80 0.63 -14.42 0.17
N ASN A 81 1.68 -13.99 -0.53
CA ASN A 81 3.00 -14.63 -0.52
C ASN A 81 4.10 -13.65 -0.09
N TRP A 82 5.10 -14.13 0.66
CA TRP A 82 6.24 -13.32 1.09
C TRP A 82 7.06 -12.72 -0.06
N HIS A 83 7.11 -13.42 -1.20
CA HIS A 83 7.75 -12.99 -2.44
C HIS A 83 7.26 -11.62 -2.92
N GLU A 84 6.01 -11.27 -2.63
CA GLU A 84 5.40 -10.01 -3.05
C GLU A 84 6.14 -8.78 -2.50
N ARG A 85 6.87 -8.92 -1.39
CA ARG A 85 7.65 -7.84 -0.79
C ARG A 85 8.91 -7.49 -1.57
N TYR A 86 9.33 -8.32 -2.51
CA TYR A 86 10.59 -8.14 -3.24
C TYR A 86 10.38 -8.38 -4.73
N ARG A 87 10.33 -7.30 -5.51
CA ARG A 87 10.47 -7.36 -6.96
C ARG A 87 11.90 -7.06 -7.34
N LEU A 88 12.49 -7.97 -8.12
CA LEU A 88 13.79 -7.80 -8.74
C LEU A 88 13.61 -7.30 -10.16
N ALA A 89 14.46 -6.35 -10.54
CA ALA A 89 14.53 -5.84 -11.89
C ALA A 89 14.81 -6.97 -12.88
N ALA A 90 14.06 -6.97 -13.97
CA ALA A 90 14.23 -7.91 -15.07
C ALA A 90 13.93 -7.22 -16.39
N LYS A 91 14.47 -7.78 -17.47
CA LYS A 91 14.27 -7.23 -18.82
C LYS A 91 12.78 -7.28 -19.17
N GLY A 92 12.20 -6.11 -19.44
CA GLY A 92 10.78 -5.97 -19.80
C GLY A 92 9.82 -5.75 -18.62
N GLY A 93 10.35 -5.60 -17.40
CA GLY A 93 9.59 -5.33 -16.19
C GLY A 93 10.06 -6.20 -15.03
N SER A 94 10.01 -5.67 -13.82
CA SER A 94 10.41 -6.38 -12.60
C SER A 94 9.50 -7.57 -12.30
N GLN A 95 10.06 -8.59 -11.65
CA GLN A 95 9.37 -9.83 -11.28
C GLN A 95 9.55 -10.09 -9.79
N PHE A 96 8.60 -10.79 -9.16
CA PHE A 96 8.82 -11.26 -7.80
C PHE A 96 10.06 -12.16 -7.73
N VAL A 97 10.81 -12.03 -6.63
CA VAL A 97 11.93 -12.91 -6.34
C VAL A 97 11.45 -14.38 -6.35
N THR A 98 12.27 -15.29 -6.86
CA THR A 98 11.96 -16.73 -6.83
C THR A 98 12.18 -17.32 -5.44
N ASP A 99 11.47 -18.39 -5.10
CA ASP A 99 11.56 -19.07 -3.79
C ASP A 99 12.98 -19.48 -3.39
N ASP A 100 13.77 -20.04 -4.31
CA ASP A 100 15.16 -20.45 -4.02
C ASP A 100 16.06 -19.25 -3.68
N ILE A 101 15.94 -18.15 -4.44
CA ILE A 101 16.71 -16.91 -4.20
C ILE A 101 16.29 -16.28 -2.88
N LEU A 102 14.99 -16.21 -2.60
CA LEU A 102 14.48 -15.62 -1.37
C LEU A 102 14.91 -16.46 -0.15
N ALA A 103 14.72 -17.77 -0.18
CA ALA A 103 15.13 -18.68 0.88
C ALA A 103 16.63 -18.54 1.19
N ASN A 104 17.48 -18.54 0.16
CA ASN A 104 18.92 -18.38 0.33
C ASN A 104 19.30 -17.05 0.97
N ALA A 105 18.68 -15.94 0.54
CA ALA A 105 18.95 -14.63 1.11
C ALA A 105 18.53 -14.56 2.59
N ILE A 106 17.36 -15.13 2.94
CA ILE A 106 16.90 -15.18 4.33
C ILE A 106 17.86 -15.99 5.21
N GLU A 107 18.29 -17.18 4.76
CA GLU A 107 19.23 -18.01 5.51
C GLU A 107 20.57 -17.30 5.76
N ARG A 108 21.09 -16.58 4.76
CA ARG A 108 22.33 -15.80 4.90
C ARG A 108 22.17 -14.67 5.92
N VAL A 109 21.04 -13.97 5.89
CA VAL A 109 20.73 -12.88 6.84
C VAL A 109 20.53 -13.43 8.25
N GLU A 110 19.81 -14.54 8.41
CA GLU A 110 19.63 -15.23 9.70
C GLU A 110 20.97 -15.68 10.28
N ALA A 111 21.83 -16.30 9.47
CA ALA A 111 23.16 -16.72 9.88
C ALA A 111 24.03 -15.52 10.30
N ALA A 112 23.97 -14.40 9.58
CA ALA A 112 24.68 -13.17 9.96
C ALA A 112 24.14 -12.54 11.25
N ASN A 113 22.83 -12.66 11.51
CA ASN A 113 22.23 -12.21 12.75
C ASN A 113 22.75 -13.00 13.96
N ASP A 114 23.05 -14.30 13.80
CA ASP A 114 23.68 -15.15 14.82
C ASP A 114 22.93 -15.13 16.16
N GLY A 115 21.60 -15.31 16.09
CA GLY A 115 20.72 -15.37 17.27
C GLY A 115 20.56 -14.07 18.07
N GLN A 116 21.10 -12.94 17.58
CA GLN A 116 20.94 -11.65 18.25
C GLN A 116 19.47 -11.19 18.23
N LYS A 117 19.09 -10.38 19.24
CA LYS A 117 17.76 -9.77 19.28
C LYS A 117 17.59 -8.88 18.05
N ILE A 118 16.52 -9.14 17.29
CA ILE A 118 16.09 -8.39 16.11
C ILE A 118 14.61 -8.70 15.86
N THR A 119 13.89 -7.82 15.18
CA THR A 119 12.50 -8.05 14.76
C THR A 119 12.43 -8.75 13.41
N VAL A 120 11.29 -9.41 13.13
CA VAL A 120 11.06 -10.02 11.82
C VAL A 120 11.12 -8.98 10.69
N PHE A 121 10.61 -7.77 10.93
CA PHE A 121 10.64 -6.69 9.94
C PHE A 121 12.08 -6.23 9.62
N GLU A 122 12.94 -6.07 10.62
CA GLU A 122 14.35 -5.72 10.43
C GLU A 122 15.09 -6.81 9.62
N ILE A 123 14.91 -8.10 9.95
CA ILE A 123 15.51 -9.20 9.17
C ILE A 123 15.07 -9.14 7.70
N LEU A 124 13.77 -9.04 7.46
CA LEU A 124 13.22 -9.02 6.10
C LEU A 124 13.66 -7.76 5.32
N THR A 125 13.86 -6.64 6.00
CA THR A 125 14.43 -5.45 5.38
C THR A 125 15.91 -5.65 5.02
N ALA A 126 16.70 -6.32 5.88
CA ALA A 126 18.07 -6.71 5.53
C ALA A 126 18.12 -7.64 4.32
N VAL A 127 17.15 -8.56 4.18
CA VAL A 127 17.00 -9.41 3.00
C VAL A 127 16.77 -8.57 1.74
N ALA A 128 15.91 -7.54 1.79
CA ALA A 128 15.73 -6.62 0.67
C ALA A 128 17.06 -5.98 0.24
N PHE A 129 17.85 -5.49 1.20
CA PHE A 129 19.15 -4.88 0.90
C PHE A 129 20.14 -5.86 0.29
N VAL A 130 20.24 -7.09 0.83
CA VAL A 130 21.09 -8.14 0.25
C VAL A 130 20.68 -8.40 -1.20
N LEU A 131 19.40 -8.70 -1.43
CA LEU A 131 18.85 -8.99 -2.76
C LEU A 131 19.13 -7.86 -3.75
N PHE A 132 18.82 -6.61 -3.38
CA PHE A 132 18.96 -5.47 -4.28
C PHE A 132 20.41 -5.03 -4.51
N SER A 133 21.32 -5.33 -3.58
CA SER A 133 22.75 -5.09 -3.77
C SER A 133 23.45 -6.11 -4.67
N GLU A 134 22.85 -7.30 -4.83
CA GLU A 134 23.43 -8.42 -5.60
C GLU A 134 22.88 -8.52 -7.03
N HIS A 135 21.77 -7.82 -7.33
CA HIS A 135 21.14 -7.81 -8.65
C HIS A 135 21.19 -6.41 -9.26
N PRO A 136 21.60 -6.27 -10.54
CA PRO A 136 21.71 -4.97 -11.19
C PRO A 136 20.33 -4.32 -11.40
N ALA A 137 20.23 -3.03 -11.13
CA ALA A 137 19.08 -2.18 -11.41
C ALA A 137 19.52 -0.72 -11.55
N ASP A 138 18.67 0.09 -12.17
CA ASP A 138 18.89 1.53 -12.33
C ASP A 138 18.32 2.33 -11.14
N VAL A 139 17.35 1.75 -10.42
CA VAL A 139 16.62 2.43 -9.34
C VAL A 139 15.98 1.42 -8.39
N VAL A 140 15.90 1.79 -7.10
CA VAL A 140 15.14 1.05 -6.08
C VAL A 140 13.97 1.92 -5.61
N ILE A 141 12.78 1.33 -5.57
CA ILE A 141 11.62 1.89 -4.89
C ILE A 141 11.52 1.22 -3.52
N MET A 142 11.68 2.00 -2.46
CA MET A 142 11.70 1.52 -1.09
C MET A 142 10.49 2.06 -0.32
N GLU A 143 9.51 1.22 -0.04
CA GLU A 143 8.40 1.56 0.85
C GLU A 143 8.78 1.39 2.32
N VAL A 144 8.51 2.41 3.13
CA VAL A 144 8.58 2.38 4.60
C VAL A 144 7.50 1.46 5.17
N GLY A 145 7.86 0.60 6.12
CA GLY A 145 6.90 -0.26 6.81
C GLY A 145 6.02 0.49 7.80
N LEU A 146 6.63 1.12 8.82
CA LEU A 146 5.91 1.90 9.83
C LEU A 146 6.66 3.18 10.20
N GLY A 147 5.92 4.29 10.26
CA GLY A 147 6.49 5.59 10.64
C GLY A 147 7.41 6.13 9.56
N GLY A 148 8.72 6.13 9.83
CA GLY A 148 9.78 6.58 8.94
C GLY A 148 11.11 6.72 9.67
N ARG A 149 11.16 7.56 10.70
CA ARG A 149 12.37 7.90 11.46
C ARG A 149 13.15 6.69 11.97
N PHE A 150 12.45 5.71 12.54
CA PHE A 150 13.04 4.48 13.09
C PHE A 150 12.64 3.23 12.33
N ASP A 151 12.13 3.39 11.11
CA ASP A 151 11.83 2.26 10.23
C ASP A 151 13.14 1.61 9.76
N ALA A 152 13.17 0.28 9.65
CA ALA A 152 14.37 -0.46 9.25
C ALA A 152 14.90 -0.03 7.86
N THR A 153 14.04 0.53 7.00
CA THR A 153 14.45 1.07 5.70
C THR A 153 15.25 2.38 5.81
N ASN A 154 15.15 3.10 6.94
CA ASN A 154 15.78 4.41 7.16
C ASN A 154 17.28 4.36 7.52
N VAL A 155 17.97 3.35 6.99
CA VAL A 155 19.44 3.24 6.95
C VAL A 155 20.03 3.80 5.67
N ILE A 156 19.19 4.16 4.69
CA ILE A 156 19.59 4.86 3.47
C ILE A 156 20.04 6.28 3.86
N ALA A 157 21.30 6.60 3.57
CA ALA A 157 21.89 7.89 3.93
C ALA A 157 21.54 9.01 2.93
N GLU A 158 21.46 8.66 1.64
CA GLU A 158 21.28 9.59 0.52
C GLU A 158 20.23 9.05 -0.46
N PRO A 159 18.93 9.17 -0.16
CA PRO A 159 17.88 8.82 -1.11
C PRO A 159 17.91 9.80 -2.30
N ALA A 160 17.62 9.28 -3.49
CA ALA A 160 17.47 10.12 -4.69
C ALA A 160 16.29 11.09 -4.56
N VAL A 161 15.23 10.65 -3.87
CA VAL A 161 14.13 11.49 -3.42
C VAL A 161 13.44 10.84 -2.22
N SER A 162 12.97 11.64 -1.28
CA SER A 162 12.01 11.23 -0.26
C SER A 162 10.60 11.64 -0.68
N LEU A 163 9.70 10.68 -0.89
CA LEU A 163 8.30 10.93 -1.23
C LEU A 163 7.40 10.71 -0.02
N ILE A 164 6.70 11.77 0.40
CA ILE A 164 5.77 11.75 1.53
C ILE A 164 4.32 11.77 1.03
N MET A 165 3.69 10.60 1.06
CA MET A 165 2.30 10.36 0.70
C MET A 165 1.33 10.83 1.81
N PRO A 166 -0.01 10.89 1.57
CA PRO A 166 -0.96 11.45 2.51
C PRO A 166 -0.81 10.91 3.95
N ILE A 167 -0.78 11.84 4.89
CA ILE A 167 -0.67 11.58 6.31
C ILE A 167 -2.05 11.74 6.95
N SER A 168 -2.42 10.73 7.72
CA SER A 168 -3.64 10.74 8.54
C SER A 168 -3.39 9.97 9.83
N VAL A 169 -4.32 10.10 10.77
CA VAL A 169 -4.30 9.34 12.03
C VAL A 169 -4.36 7.84 11.73
N ASP A 170 -3.30 7.13 12.11
CA ASP A 170 -3.20 5.67 12.12
C ASP A 170 -2.04 5.28 13.04
N HIS A 171 -2.03 4.04 13.56
CA HIS A 171 -0.96 3.51 14.42
C HIS A 171 -0.63 4.40 15.63
N GLN A 172 -1.66 4.98 16.26
CA GLN A 172 -1.50 5.94 17.36
C GLN A 172 -0.65 5.43 18.53
N ALA A 173 -0.73 4.12 18.81
CA ALA A 173 0.07 3.47 19.85
C ALA A 173 1.60 3.57 19.63
N TYR A 174 2.04 3.82 18.40
CA TYR A 174 3.47 3.91 18.04
C TYR A 174 3.90 5.30 17.58
N LEU A 175 3.01 6.05 16.90
CA LEU A 175 3.37 7.29 16.21
C LEU A 175 2.82 8.57 16.89
N GLY A 176 2.04 8.43 17.97
CA GLY A 176 1.37 9.53 18.65
C GLY A 176 -0.07 9.74 18.21
N ASP A 177 -0.76 10.65 18.89
CA ASP A 177 -2.20 10.89 18.76
C ASP A 177 -2.56 12.11 17.91
N SER A 178 -1.56 12.85 17.43
CA SER A 178 -1.73 14.04 16.58
C SER A 178 -1.15 13.82 15.17
N VAL A 179 -1.71 14.53 14.19
CA VAL A 179 -1.26 14.44 12.79
C VAL A 179 0.16 15.00 12.63
N GLU A 180 0.54 16.00 13.42
CA GLU A 180 1.88 16.61 13.46
C GLU A 180 2.94 15.63 13.96
N LEU A 181 2.64 14.87 15.01
CA LEU A 181 3.56 13.85 15.53
C LEU A 181 3.78 12.75 14.49
N ILE A 182 2.69 12.28 13.88
CA ILE A 182 2.74 11.28 12.80
C ILE A 182 3.53 11.83 11.59
N ALA A 183 3.36 13.11 11.26
CA ALA A 183 4.08 13.76 10.18
C ALA A 183 5.58 13.88 10.48
N ALA A 184 5.97 14.24 11.69
CA ALA A 184 7.36 14.30 12.10
C ALA A 184 8.04 12.92 12.05
N GLU A 185 7.35 11.86 12.47
CA GLU A 185 7.85 10.48 12.36
C GLU A 185 8.06 10.06 10.90
N LYS A 186 7.11 10.37 10.00
CA LYS A 186 7.21 10.04 8.58
C LYS A 186 8.28 10.86 7.86
N ALA A 187 8.38 12.15 8.16
CA ALA A 187 9.42 13.04 7.66
C ALA A 187 10.84 12.63 8.11
N GLY A 188 10.98 11.69 9.04
CA GLY A 188 12.26 11.15 9.47
C GLY A 188 13.08 10.43 8.38
N ILE A 189 12.48 10.13 7.22
CA ILE A 189 13.22 9.64 6.05
C ILE A 189 13.91 10.75 5.25
N ILE A 190 13.55 12.03 5.46
CA ILE A 190 14.17 13.17 4.78
C ILE A 190 15.63 13.31 5.23
N LYS A 191 16.53 13.50 4.26
CA LYS A 191 17.97 13.65 4.47
C LYS A 191 18.45 15.01 3.96
N ALA A 192 19.47 15.55 4.62
CA ALA A 192 20.00 16.87 4.32
C ALA A 192 20.40 16.99 2.84
N GLY A 193 19.94 18.07 2.18
CA GLY A 193 20.22 18.36 0.77
C GLY A 193 19.58 17.41 -0.25
N CYS A 194 18.89 16.34 0.17
CA CYS A 194 18.24 15.40 -0.75
C CYS A 194 16.85 15.92 -1.17
N PRO A 195 16.41 15.68 -2.41
CA PRO A 195 15.09 16.08 -2.89
C PRO A 195 13.93 15.49 -2.06
N VAL A 196 12.87 16.28 -1.89
CA VAL A 196 11.65 15.89 -1.18
C VAL A 196 10.43 16.26 -2.01
N VAL A 197 9.53 15.28 -2.18
CA VAL A 197 8.19 15.51 -2.74
C VAL A 197 7.16 15.28 -1.65
N ILE A 198 6.29 16.27 -1.43
CA ILE A 198 5.12 16.16 -0.57
C ILE A 198 3.90 15.94 -1.48
N GLY A 199 3.38 14.71 -1.48
CA GLY A 199 2.11 14.42 -2.14
C GLY A 199 0.94 15.09 -1.44
N PHE A 200 -0.27 14.97 -2.00
CA PHE A 200 -1.48 15.58 -1.44
C PHE A 200 -1.64 15.30 0.07
N GLN A 201 -2.00 16.33 0.84
CA GLN A 201 -2.25 16.22 2.28
C GLN A 201 -3.66 16.71 2.60
N TYR A 202 -4.38 15.96 3.44
CA TYR A 202 -5.70 16.37 3.95
C TYR A 202 -5.61 17.44 5.03
N PHE A 203 -4.48 17.47 5.75
CA PHE A 203 -4.24 18.36 6.88
C PHE A 203 -3.07 19.28 6.53
N ASP A 204 -3.31 20.58 6.59
CA ASP A 204 -2.28 21.59 6.36
C ASP A 204 -1.15 21.47 7.40
N GLU A 205 -1.48 21.06 8.63
CA GLU A 205 -0.54 20.82 9.72
C GLU A 205 0.48 19.72 9.35
N ALA A 206 0.03 18.64 8.70
CA ALA A 206 0.94 17.59 8.22
C ALA A 206 1.92 18.15 7.17
N ARG A 207 1.38 18.87 6.17
CA ARG A 207 2.18 19.49 5.10
C ARG A 207 3.22 20.45 5.68
N ASN A 208 2.80 21.30 6.61
CA ASN A 208 3.64 22.34 7.21
C ASN A 208 4.78 21.72 8.04
N VAL A 209 4.52 20.65 8.79
CA VAL A 209 5.57 19.93 9.54
C VAL A 209 6.62 19.33 8.60
N VAL A 210 6.18 18.65 7.54
CA VAL A 210 7.09 18.02 6.57
C VAL A 210 7.91 19.09 5.83
N ALA A 211 7.27 20.15 5.36
CA ALA A 211 7.92 21.27 4.68
C ALA A 211 8.96 21.95 5.59
N SER A 212 8.61 22.26 6.85
CA SER A 212 9.54 22.86 7.80
C SER A 212 10.77 21.97 8.07
N ILE A 213 10.60 20.65 8.09
CA ILE A 213 11.71 19.71 8.23
C ILE A 213 12.61 19.74 6.99
N ALA A 214 12.02 19.71 5.78
CA ALA A 214 12.75 19.79 4.51
C ALA A 214 13.54 21.11 4.39
N GLU A 215 12.92 22.24 4.72
CA GLU A 215 13.57 23.56 4.73
C GLU A 215 14.77 23.61 5.69
N ARG A 216 14.59 23.14 6.93
CA ARG A 216 15.67 23.07 7.94
C ARG A 216 16.84 22.20 7.47
N LEU A 217 16.56 21.16 6.69
CA LEU A 217 17.53 20.26 6.10
C LEU A 217 18.06 20.74 4.74
N SER A 218 17.65 21.94 4.28
CA SER A 218 18.04 22.54 3.01
C SER A 218 17.78 21.64 1.80
N CYS A 219 16.65 20.93 1.82
CA CYS A 219 16.22 20.05 0.75
C CYS A 219 15.60 20.84 -0.41
N PRO A 220 15.87 20.47 -1.68
CA PRO A 220 14.98 20.80 -2.79
C PRO A 220 13.60 20.22 -2.50
N LEU A 221 12.55 21.05 -2.59
CA LEU A 221 11.21 20.70 -2.13
C LEU A 221 10.19 20.98 -3.24
N SER A 222 9.29 20.02 -3.49
CA SER A 222 8.13 20.18 -4.38
C SER A 222 6.87 19.66 -3.67
N ILE A 223 5.79 20.46 -3.69
CA ILE A 223 4.59 20.28 -2.88
C ILE A 223 3.35 20.24 -3.77
N PHE A 224 2.53 19.19 -3.60
CA PHE A 224 1.25 19.07 -4.30
C PHE A 224 0.32 20.23 -3.92
N GLY A 225 -0.26 20.89 -4.92
CA GLY A 225 -1.11 22.07 -4.74
C GLY A 225 -0.36 23.39 -4.71
N GLN A 226 0.98 23.38 -4.74
CA GLN A 226 1.81 24.59 -4.81
C GLN A 226 2.73 24.55 -6.04
N ASP A 227 3.56 23.53 -6.13
CA ASP A 227 4.60 23.40 -7.16
C ASP A 227 4.15 22.46 -8.30
N PHE A 228 3.31 21.48 -7.97
CA PHE A 228 2.68 20.59 -8.94
C PHE A 228 1.24 20.27 -8.57
N VAL A 229 0.41 19.97 -9.57
CA VAL A 229 -1.01 19.59 -9.41
C VAL A 229 -1.40 18.54 -10.43
N ALA A 230 -2.46 17.79 -10.10
CA ALA A 230 -3.19 17.04 -11.10
C ALA A 230 -4.68 16.97 -10.79
N TYR A 231 -5.49 16.96 -11.85
CA TYR A 231 -6.94 16.87 -11.77
C TYR A 231 -7.52 16.15 -12.99
N GLU A 232 -8.76 15.67 -12.85
CA GLU A 232 -9.52 15.13 -13.98
C GLU A 232 -10.16 16.28 -14.77
N GLU A 233 -9.94 16.28 -16.08
CA GLU A 233 -10.63 17.17 -17.02
C GLU A 233 -11.02 16.36 -18.27
N HIS A 234 -12.31 16.40 -18.64
CA HIS A 234 -12.87 15.67 -19.78
C HIS A 234 -12.50 14.17 -19.84
N GLY A 235 -12.42 13.49 -18.68
CA GLY A 235 -12.09 12.06 -18.59
C GLY A 235 -10.60 11.74 -18.81
N ARG A 236 -9.74 12.75 -18.73
CA ARG A 236 -8.28 12.64 -18.76
C ARG A 236 -7.66 13.26 -17.51
N MET A 237 -6.44 12.86 -17.20
CA MET A 237 -5.64 13.40 -16.11
C MET A 237 -4.75 14.51 -16.67
N VAL A 238 -4.98 15.75 -16.21
CA VAL A 238 -4.06 16.86 -16.47
C VAL A 238 -3.06 16.89 -15.33
N PHE A 239 -1.77 16.77 -15.64
CA PHE A 239 -0.65 16.98 -14.71
C PHE A 239 0.07 18.27 -15.09
N GLN A 240 0.42 19.09 -14.10
CA GLN A 240 1.15 20.32 -14.30
C GLN A 240 2.15 20.54 -13.18
N ASN A 241 3.37 20.94 -13.54
CA ASN A 241 4.40 21.42 -12.62
C ASN A 241 5.17 22.60 -13.26
N GLU A 242 6.31 22.99 -12.70
CA GLU A 242 7.13 24.10 -13.21
C GLU A 242 7.66 23.87 -14.65
N ASP A 243 7.84 22.61 -15.06
CA ASP A 243 8.36 22.25 -16.38
C ASP A 243 7.30 22.29 -17.48
N GLY A 244 6.01 22.27 -17.12
CA GLY A 244 4.91 22.40 -18.06
C GLY A 244 3.68 21.57 -17.70
N LEU A 245 2.86 21.32 -18.73
CA LEU A 245 1.60 20.58 -18.64
C LEU A 245 1.68 19.31 -19.50
N ILE A 246 1.19 18.20 -18.95
CA ILE A 246 1.08 16.91 -19.64
C ILE A 246 -0.36 16.43 -19.53
N ASP A 247 -0.96 16.05 -20.66
CA ASP A 247 -2.32 15.51 -20.74
C ASP A 247 -2.28 13.98 -20.88
N LEU A 248 -2.70 13.28 -19.84
CA LEU A 248 -2.54 11.82 -19.70
C LEU A 248 -3.89 11.10 -19.61
N PRO A 249 -3.98 9.81 -19.97
CA PRO A 249 -5.16 9.00 -19.63
C PRO A 249 -5.34 8.91 -18.12
N LEU A 250 -6.59 8.75 -17.66
CA LEU A 250 -6.84 8.43 -16.26
C LEU A 250 -6.13 7.12 -15.85
N PRO A 251 -5.59 7.06 -14.62
CA PRO A 251 -4.93 5.85 -14.13
C PRO A 251 -5.90 4.67 -14.09
N ARG A 252 -5.40 3.48 -14.40
CA ARG A 252 -6.14 2.22 -14.29
C ARG A 252 -6.59 1.91 -12.85
N LEU A 253 -5.82 2.34 -11.85
CA LEU A 253 -6.23 2.24 -10.45
C LEU A 253 -7.43 3.15 -10.19
N ALA A 254 -8.52 2.59 -9.68
CA ALA A 254 -9.78 3.30 -9.50
C ALA A 254 -9.75 4.28 -8.31
N GLY A 255 -10.52 5.37 -8.45
CA GLY A 255 -10.74 6.42 -7.46
C GLY A 255 -9.91 7.68 -7.70
N ARG A 256 -10.51 8.87 -7.54
CA ARG A 256 -9.88 10.18 -7.79
C ARG A 256 -8.57 10.41 -7.05
N HIS A 257 -8.43 9.90 -5.82
CA HIS A 257 -7.19 9.97 -5.06
C HIS A 257 -5.97 9.39 -5.80
N GLN A 258 -6.18 8.47 -6.76
CA GLN A 258 -5.11 7.90 -7.56
C GLN A 258 -4.51 8.89 -8.56
N ILE A 259 -5.25 9.94 -8.95
CA ILE A 259 -4.72 11.05 -9.78
C ILE A 259 -3.63 11.79 -9.01
N ALA A 260 -3.88 12.12 -7.75
CA ALA A 260 -2.89 12.76 -6.87
C ALA A 260 -1.70 11.82 -6.57
N ASN A 261 -1.95 10.52 -6.37
CA ASN A 261 -0.88 9.54 -6.18
C ASN A 261 0.01 9.41 -7.43
N ALA A 262 -0.58 9.39 -8.62
CA ALA A 262 0.14 9.35 -9.89
C ALA A 262 0.97 10.61 -10.09
N ALA A 263 0.40 11.79 -9.82
CA ALA A 263 1.12 13.06 -9.90
C ALA A 263 2.35 13.10 -8.96
N ALA A 264 2.17 12.66 -7.72
CA ALA A 264 3.26 12.61 -6.75
C ALA A 264 4.38 11.63 -7.17
N ALA A 265 4.02 10.53 -7.84
CA ALA A 265 5.01 9.61 -8.40
C ALA A 265 5.76 10.21 -9.60
N ILE A 266 5.07 10.89 -10.52
CA ILE A 266 5.69 11.58 -11.68
C ILE A 266 6.70 12.62 -11.17
N GLU A 267 6.28 13.48 -10.24
CA GLU A 267 7.12 14.52 -9.66
C GLU A 267 8.33 13.93 -8.92
N ALA A 268 8.11 12.88 -8.11
CA ALA A 268 9.20 12.20 -7.39
C ALA A 268 10.24 11.61 -8.33
N ILE A 269 9.82 11.01 -9.45
CA ILE A 269 10.74 10.44 -10.43
C ILE A 269 11.55 11.52 -11.13
N GLN A 270 10.92 12.64 -11.49
CA GLN A 270 11.61 13.79 -12.09
C GLN A 270 12.62 14.41 -11.11
N MET A 271 12.22 14.66 -9.87
CA MET A 271 13.11 15.19 -8.82
C MET A 271 14.25 14.21 -8.46
N ALA A 272 14.04 12.90 -8.60
CA ALA A 272 15.08 11.89 -8.44
C ALA A 272 16.08 11.85 -9.61
N GLY A 273 15.90 12.68 -10.64
CA GLY A 273 16.81 12.81 -11.78
C GLY A 273 16.54 11.83 -12.93
N PHE A 274 15.39 11.18 -12.95
CA PHE A 274 14.99 10.29 -14.05
C PHE A 274 14.07 11.01 -15.02
N THR A 275 14.13 10.63 -16.30
CA THR A 275 13.31 11.23 -17.35
C THR A 275 12.28 10.24 -17.85
N ILE A 276 11.02 10.67 -17.91
CA ILE A 276 9.93 9.86 -18.48
C ILE A 276 9.29 10.65 -19.62
N THR A 277 9.19 10.01 -20.78
CA THR A 277 8.45 10.58 -21.91
C THR A 277 6.94 10.50 -21.66
N GLU A 278 6.17 11.44 -22.20
CA GLU A 278 4.71 11.42 -22.15
C GLU A 278 4.14 10.05 -22.59
N LYS A 279 4.65 9.48 -23.69
CA LYS A 279 4.26 8.15 -24.18
C LYS A 279 4.50 7.03 -23.14
N ALA A 280 5.59 7.10 -22.39
CA ALA A 280 5.87 6.14 -21.33
C ALA A 280 4.90 6.34 -20.15
N ALA A 281 4.59 7.59 -19.80
CA ALA A 281 3.60 7.91 -18.78
C ALA A 281 2.19 7.43 -19.18
N GLU A 282 1.74 7.68 -20.41
CA GLU A 282 0.46 7.17 -20.93
C GLU A 282 0.38 5.64 -20.82
N LYS A 283 1.43 4.94 -21.28
CA LYS A 283 1.50 3.48 -21.18
C LYS A 283 1.42 3.02 -19.72
N ALA A 284 2.19 3.64 -18.83
CA ALA A 284 2.24 3.29 -17.42
C ALA A 284 0.88 3.44 -16.74
N LEU A 285 0.20 4.58 -16.93
CA LEU A 285 -1.09 4.84 -16.31
C LEU A 285 -2.20 3.89 -16.79
N MET A 286 -2.13 3.40 -18.03
CA MET A 286 -3.08 2.41 -18.55
C MET A 286 -2.85 0.99 -18.02
N VAL A 287 -1.63 0.63 -17.63
CA VAL A 287 -1.27 -0.77 -17.27
C VAL A 287 -0.93 -0.97 -15.81
N VAL A 288 -0.69 0.10 -15.05
CA VAL A 288 -0.39 0.06 -13.61
C VAL A 288 -1.42 -0.81 -12.88
N ASP A 289 -0.90 -1.63 -11.99
CA ASP A 289 -1.69 -2.54 -11.18
C ASP A 289 -1.13 -2.57 -9.76
N TRP A 290 -2.05 -2.64 -8.80
CA TRP A 290 -1.76 -2.77 -7.39
C TRP A 290 -2.92 -3.55 -6.74
N PRO A 291 -2.74 -4.86 -6.47
CA PRO A 291 -3.82 -5.71 -5.97
C PRO A 291 -4.41 -5.21 -4.65
N ALA A 292 -5.69 -5.50 -4.44
CA ALA A 292 -6.48 -5.08 -3.29
C ALA A 292 -6.51 -3.54 -3.07
N ARG A 293 -6.54 -2.77 -4.15
CA ARG A 293 -6.74 -1.31 -4.12
C ARG A 293 -7.82 -0.89 -5.11
N MET A 294 -9.06 -0.82 -4.63
CA MET A 294 -10.27 -0.73 -5.44
C MET A 294 -10.21 -1.66 -6.65
N GLN A 295 -9.78 -2.90 -6.40
CA GLN A 295 -9.58 -3.90 -7.44
C GLN A 295 -10.92 -4.55 -7.77
N ARG A 296 -11.35 -4.44 -9.03
CA ARG A 296 -12.53 -5.17 -9.50
C ARG A 296 -12.18 -6.63 -9.73
N LEU A 297 -12.90 -7.54 -9.06
CA LEU A 297 -12.81 -8.98 -9.30
C LEU A 297 -13.80 -9.35 -10.41
N THR A 298 -13.28 -9.79 -11.55
CA THR A 298 -14.09 -10.09 -12.75
C THR A 298 -14.25 -11.59 -13.02
N HIS A 299 -13.48 -12.42 -12.34
CA HIS A 299 -13.47 -13.88 -12.46
C HIS A 299 -12.92 -14.50 -11.17
N GLY A 300 -13.14 -15.80 -11.01
CA GLY A 300 -12.63 -16.60 -9.90
C GLY A 300 -13.73 -17.18 -9.02
N SER A 301 -13.36 -18.09 -8.12
CA SER A 301 -14.29 -18.92 -7.35
C SER A 301 -15.27 -18.11 -6.50
N LEU A 302 -14.85 -16.95 -5.96
CA LEU A 302 -15.74 -16.10 -5.16
C LEU A 302 -16.69 -15.30 -6.05
N VAL A 303 -16.26 -14.89 -7.25
CA VAL A 303 -17.12 -14.19 -8.21
C VAL A 303 -18.30 -15.06 -8.62
N ASP A 304 -18.07 -16.36 -8.84
CA ASP A 304 -19.10 -17.33 -9.22
C ASP A 304 -20.14 -17.61 -8.12
N LEU A 305 -19.87 -17.21 -6.87
CA LEU A 305 -20.76 -17.39 -5.73
C LEU A 305 -21.71 -16.21 -5.50
N ALA A 306 -21.45 -15.06 -6.11
CA ALA A 306 -22.27 -13.87 -5.97
C ALA A 306 -23.53 -13.91 -6.86
N PRO A 307 -24.53 -13.03 -6.64
CA PRO A 307 -25.62 -12.85 -7.60
C PRO A 307 -25.07 -12.58 -9.02
N ALA A 308 -25.77 -13.08 -10.04
CA ALA A 308 -25.36 -12.89 -11.42
C ALA A 308 -25.23 -11.39 -11.77
N ALA A 309 -24.18 -11.04 -12.53
CA ALA A 309 -23.86 -9.67 -12.93
C ALA A 309 -23.55 -8.68 -11.78
N SER A 310 -23.26 -9.17 -10.57
CA SER A 310 -22.76 -8.35 -9.47
C SER A 310 -21.42 -7.70 -9.81
N GLU A 311 -21.17 -6.53 -9.20
CA GLU A 311 -19.86 -5.89 -9.22
C GLU A 311 -19.15 -6.16 -7.91
N ILE A 312 -18.07 -6.95 -7.93
CA ILE A 312 -17.28 -7.26 -6.74
C ILE A 312 -15.98 -6.45 -6.76
N TRP A 313 -15.77 -5.69 -5.69
CA TRP A 313 -14.61 -4.84 -5.47
C TRP A 313 -13.85 -5.29 -4.23
N LEU A 314 -12.52 -5.19 -4.28
CA LEU A 314 -11.62 -5.55 -3.20
C LEU A 314 -10.72 -4.37 -2.83
N ASP A 315 -10.71 -3.98 -1.56
CA ASP A 315 -9.79 -2.96 -1.05
C ASP A 315 -9.23 -3.30 0.36
N GLY A 316 -7.92 -3.17 0.53
CA GLY A 316 -7.23 -3.42 1.80
C GLY A 316 -7.19 -2.23 2.78
N GLY A 317 -7.86 -1.12 2.46
CA GLY A 317 -8.00 0.06 3.29
C GLY A 317 -8.74 -0.26 4.60
N HIS A 318 -8.19 0.24 5.71
CA HIS A 318 -8.54 -0.27 7.04
C HIS A 318 -8.48 0.80 8.14
N ASN A 319 -8.47 2.08 7.77
CA ASN A 319 -8.53 3.22 8.68
C ASN A 319 -9.60 4.22 8.21
N PRO A 320 -10.04 5.18 9.04
CA PRO A 320 -11.10 6.12 8.66
C PRO A 320 -10.82 6.88 7.36
N GLY A 321 -9.57 7.32 7.16
CA GLY A 321 -9.16 8.00 5.92
C GLY A 321 -9.30 7.11 4.68
N ALA A 322 -8.98 5.82 4.79
CA ALA A 322 -9.19 4.87 3.70
C ALA A 322 -10.68 4.63 3.45
N GLY A 323 -11.51 4.54 4.50
CA GLY A 323 -12.96 4.40 4.38
C GLY A 323 -13.58 5.54 3.55
N LEU A 324 -13.18 6.78 3.81
CA LEU A 324 -13.64 7.97 3.05
C LEU A 324 -13.29 7.85 1.57
N VAL A 325 -12.03 7.58 1.27
CA VAL A 325 -11.54 7.48 -0.11
C VAL A 325 -12.20 6.33 -0.90
N ILE A 326 -12.47 5.20 -0.23
CA ILE A 326 -13.18 4.07 -0.84
C ILE A 326 -14.65 4.42 -1.08
N ALA A 327 -15.31 5.06 -0.10
CA ALA A 327 -16.70 5.50 -0.23
C ALA A 327 -16.87 6.50 -1.38
N GLU A 328 -15.95 7.46 -1.54
CA GLU A 328 -15.92 8.38 -2.67
C GLU A 328 -15.77 7.64 -4.01
N ALA A 329 -14.80 6.71 -4.11
CA ALA A 329 -14.59 5.93 -5.33
C ALA A 329 -15.82 5.08 -5.70
N LEU A 330 -16.54 4.54 -4.72
CA LEU A 330 -17.80 3.81 -4.94
C LEU A 330 -18.96 4.74 -5.30
N GLY A 331 -19.02 5.94 -4.71
CA GLY A 331 -19.99 6.98 -5.07
C GLY A 331 -19.85 7.40 -6.54
N GLU A 332 -18.62 7.55 -7.03
CA GLU A 332 -18.36 7.80 -8.45
C GLU A 332 -18.87 6.67 -9.36
N GLN A 333 -18.77 5.41 -8.92
CA GLN A 333 -19.35 4.30 -9.67
C GLN A 333 -20.89 4.32 -9.64
N GLU A 334 -21.46 4.77 -8.53
CA GLU A 334 -22.91 4.86 -8.34
C GLU A 334 -23.54 5.94 -9.23
N GLU A 335 -22.87 7.08 -9.40
CA GLU A 335 -23.27 8.13 -10.33
C GLU A 335 -23.30 7.65 -11.79
N ARG A 336 -22.42 6.70 -12.15
CA ARG A 336 -22.36 6.10 -13.49
C ARG A 336 -23.40 5.01 -13.68
N THR A 337 -23.59 4.16 -12.67
CA THR A 337 -24.53 3.05 -12.70
C THR A 337 -25.02 2.74 -11.30
N THR A 338 -26.28 3.09 -11.05
CA THR A 338 -26.95 2.91 -9.77
C THR A 338 -27.09 1.42 -9.42
N ARG A 339 -26.52 1.00 -8.29
CA ARG A 339 -26.55 -0.38 -7.80
C ARG A 339 -26.59 -0.37 -6.26
N PRO A 340 -27.44 -1.21 -5.62
CA PRO A 340 -27.40 -1.33 -4.17
C PRO A 340 -26.01 -1.78 -3.68
N LEU A 341 -25.42 -1.01 -2.77
CA LEU A 341 -24.09 -1.29 -2.22
C LEU A 341 -24.19 -2.17 -0.96
N PHE A 342 -23.46 -3.28 -0.98
CA PHE A 342 -23.25 -4.17 0.16
C PHE A 342 -21.78 -4.21 0.54
N LEU A 343 -21.51 -4.26 1.85
CA LEU A 343 -20.15 -4.36 2.37
C LEU A 343 -19.95 -5.74 2.99
N ILE A 344 -18.80 -6.36 2.75
CA ILE A 344 -18.34 -7.59 3.40
C ILE A 344 -17.01 -7.24 4.08
N ILE A 345 -17.05 -6.99 5.39
CA ILE A 345 -15.96 -6.31 6.09
C ILE A 345 -15.40 -7.18 7.22
N GLY A 346 -14.08 -7.33 7.23
CA GLY A 346 -13.31 -7.88 8.33
C GLY A 346 -12.19 -6.91 8.70
N MET A 347 -11.99 -6.67 9.99
CA MET A 347 -11.00 -5.70 10.49
C MET A 347 -10.18 -6.30 11.64
N ILE A 348 -9.02 -5.69 11.91
CA ILE A 348 -8.15 -6.04 13.04
C ILE A 348 -8.33 -5.06 14.21
N ASN A 349 -8.04 -5.51 15.43
CA ASN A 349 -8.33 -4.83 16.69
C ASN A 349 -7.50 -3.57 16.99
N THR A 350 -6.51 -3.26 16.16
CA THR A 350 -5.67 -2.06 16.27
C THR A 350 -6.21 -0.86 15.48
N LYS A 351 -7.35 -1.01 14.82
CA LYS A 351 -7.94 -0.01 13.93
C LYS A 351 -9.23 0.58 14.50
N ASP A 352 -9.70 1.68 13.91
CA ASP A 352 -10.97 2.32 14.25
C ASP A 352 -12.09 1.85 13.30
N PRO A 353 -12.85 0.79 13.65
CA PRO A 353 -13.92 0.30 12.81
C PRO A 353 -15.09 1.30 12.71
N VAL A 354 -15.39 2.04 13.78
CA VAL A 354 -16.52 2.99 13.77
C VAL A 354 -16.22 4.15 12.82
N GLY A 355 -15.01 4.71 12.89
CA GLY A 355 -14.57 5.75 11.97
C GLY A 355 -14.51 5.27 10.51
N TYR A 356 -14.10 4.02 10.26
CA TYR A 356 -14.14 3.41 8.93
C TYR A 356 -15.58 3.30 8.39
N PHE A 357 -16.51 2.74 9.19
CA PHE A 357 -17.90 2.55 8.76
C PHE A 357 -18.68 3.84 8.54
N ARG A 358 -18.36 4.92 9.29
CA ARG A 358 -19.02 6.22 9.12
C ARG A 358 -18.96 6.75 7.68
N ALA A 359 -17.91 6.43 6.93
CA ALA A 359 -17.78 6.83 5.53
C ALA A 359 -18.87 6.25 4.62
N PHE A 360 -19.52 5.16 5.02
CA PHE A 360 -20.50 4.44 4.20
C PHE A 360 -21.96 4.74 4.58
N VAL A 361 -22.20 5.59 5.57
CA VAL A 361 -23.55 5.96 6.01
C VAL A 361 -24.29 6.69 4.90
N GLY A 362 -25.49 6.21 4.57
CA GLY A 362 -26.33 6.77 3.51
C GLY A 362 -26.02 6.24 2.11
N ILE A 363 -24.94 5.46 1.93
CA ILE A 363 -24.60 4.82 0.64
C ILE A 363 -24.67 3.30 0.70
N ALA A 364 -24.26 2.67 1.81
CA ALA A 364 -24.32 1.22 1.97
C ALA A 364 -25.71 0.78 2.45
N ARG A 365 -26.30 -0.21 1.78
CA ARG A 365 -27.57 -0.82 2.17
C ARG A 365 -27.42 -1.70 3.41
N HIS A 366 -26.39 -2.54 3.43
CA HIS A 366 -26.15 -3.49 4.50
C HIS A 366 -24.67 -3.90 4.59
N VAL A 367 -24.26 -4.33 5.78
CA VAL A 367 -22.90 -4.79 6.08
C VAL A 367 -22.93 -6.21 6.61
N PHE A 368 -22.28 -7.14 5.90
CA PHE A 368 -21.91 -8.42 6.45
C PHE A 368 -20.53 -8.31 7.09
N THR A 369 -20.41 -8.66 8.37
CA THR A 369 -19.10 -8.70 9.03
C THR A 369 -18.57 -10.12 9.08
N VAL A 370 -17.28 -10.28 8.79
CA VAL A 370 -16.62 -11.59 8.67
C VAL A 370 -15.39 -11.68 9.58
N PRO A 371 -15.05 -12.88 10.09
CA PRO A 371 -13.79 -13.07 10.80
C PRO A 371 -12.60 -12.99 9.82
N ILE A 372 -11.39 -12.82 10.36
CA ILE A 372 -10.12 -12.97 9.62
C ILE A 372 -9.34 -14.14 10.25
N PRO A 373 -9.58 -15.39 9.81
CA PRO A 373 -8.96 -16.57 10.42
C PRO A 373 -7.43 -16.56 10.40
N SER A 374 -6.80 -15.91 9.41
CA SER A 374 -5.34 -15.82 9.31
C SER A 374 -4.68 -14.89 10.32
N SER A 375 -5.43 -14.20 11.18
CA SER A 375 -4.91 -13.17 12.09
C SER A 375 -5.50 -13.26 13.48
N ASP A 376 -4.66 -13.52 14.48
CA ASP A 376 -5.03 -13.48 15.91
C ASP A 376 -5.52 -12.09 16.37
N ALA A 377 -5.16 -11.04 15.63
CA ALA A 377 -5.61 -9.68 15.88
C ALA A 377 -6.99 -9.37 15.25
N GLY A 378 -7.64 -10.33 14.59
CA GLY A 378 -8.97 -10.12 13.98
C GLY A 378 -10.03 -9.76 15.01
N ILE A 379 -10.88 -8.79 14.69
CA ILE A 379 -12.07 -8.48 15.50
C ILE A 379 -13.10 -9.60 15.24
N ALA A 380 -13.72 -10.12 16.30
CA ALA A 380 -14.83 -11.05 16.16
C ALA A 380 -15.96 -10.40 15.34
N ASN A 381 -16.52 -11.16 14.40
CA ASN A 381 -17.50 -10.64 13.44
C ASN A 381 -18.74 -10.04 14.13
N ASP A 382 -19.21 -10.62 15.22
CA ASP A 382 -20.32 -10.09 16.03
C ASP A 382 -19.99 -8.72 16.67
N ALA A 383 -18.81 -8.57 17.26
CA ALA A 383 -18.31 -7.30 17.79
C ALA A 383 -18.10 -6.25 16.69
N LEU A 384 -17.69 -6.68 15.50
CA LEU A 384 -17.54 -5.79 14.35
C LEU A 384 -18.90 -5.32 13.82
N ALA A 385 -19.94 -6.18 13.82
CA ALA A 385 -21.30 -5.79 13.47
C ALA A 385 -21.83 -4.71 14.42
N VAL A 386 -21.56 -4.85 15.73
CA VAL A 386 -21.89 -3.81 16.72
C VAL A 386 -21.19 -2.48 16.40
N SER A 387 -19.94 -2.52 15.94
CA SER A 387 -19.23 -1.29 15.51
C SER A 387 -19.88 -0.64 14.29
N ALA A 388 -20.31 -1.41 13.29
CA ALA A 388 -21.04 -0.90 12.12
C ALA A 388 -22.40 -0.29 12.52
N GLN A 389 -23.13 -0.94 13.43
CA GLN A 389 -24.40 -0.43 13.97
C GLN A 389 -24.20 0.88 14.74
N LYS A 390 -23.14 0.99 15.54
CA LYS A 390 -22.76 2.25 16.22
C LYS A 390 -22.42 3.38 15.25
N ALA A 391 -21.92 3.06 14.06
CA ALA A 391 -21.68 4.04 13.01
C ALA A 391 -22.97 4.47 12.29
N GLY A 392 -24.08 3.75 12.46
CA GLY A 392 -25.38 4.04 11.84
C GLY A 392 -25.75 3.14 10.66
N LEU A 393 -25.08 2.00 10.50
CA LEU A 393 -25.34 1.03 9.43
C LEU A 393 -26.16 -0.16 9.90
N SER A 394 -26.97 -0.73 9.00
CA SER A 394 -27.52 -2.08 9.19
C SER A 394 -26.41 -3.10 8.98
N ALA A 395 -26.20 -3.99 9.95
CA ALA A 395 -25.12 -4.97 9.90
C ALA A 395 -25.44 -6.28 10.63
N GLU A 396 -24.93 -7.39 10.11
CA GLU A 396 -25.02 -8.71 10.73
C GLU A 396 -23.71 -9.52 10.57
N PRO A 397 -23.36 -10.37 11.55
CA PRO A 397 -22.19 -11.23 11.47
C PRO A 397 -22.46 -12.50 10.65
N VAL A 398 -21.50 -12.88 9.81
CA VAL A 398 -21.53 -14.13 9.03
C VAL A 398 -20.19 -14.86 9.09
N HIS A 399 -20.17 -16.13 8.71
CA HIS A 399 -19.02 -17.01 8.98
C HIS A 399 -17.82 -16.79 8.04
N SER A 400 -18.05 -16.29 6.83
CA SER A 400 -17.01 -16.06 5.82
C SER A 400 -17.50 -15.15 4.69
N VAL A 401 -16.56 -14.69 3.85
CA VAL A 401 -16.87 -13.97 2.62
C VAL A 401 -17.74 -14.82 1.69
N GLU A 402 -17.38 -16.09 1.50
CA GLU A 402 -18.18 -17.05 0.73
C GLU A 402 -19.62 -17.16 1.26
N ASN A 403 -19.80 -17.20 2.58
CA ASN A 403 -21.13 -17.27 3.18
C ASN A 403 -21.95 -16.00 2.88
N ALA A 404 -21.36 -14.81 2.99
CA ALA A 404 -22.01 -13.55 2.64
C ALA A 404 -22.45 -13.52 1.16
N LEU A 405 -21.57 -13.94 0.25
CA LEU A 405 -21.86 -13.97 -1.18
C LEU A 405 -23.00 -14.95 -1.51
N LYS A 406 -23.02 -16.13 -0.88
CA LYS A 406 -24.11 -17.11 -1.02
C LYS A 406 -25.44 -16.58 -0.47
N ILE A 407 -25.44 -15.93 0.69
CA ILE A 407 -26.64 -15.28 1.26
C ILE A 407 -27.17 -14.26 0.27
N LEU A 408 -26.31 -13.40 -0.27
CA LEU A 408 -26.71 -12.42 -1.28
C LEU A 408 -27.30 -13.10 -2.51
N ARG A 409 -26.62 -14.09 -3.09
CA ARG A 409 -27.11 -14.82 -4.27
C ARG A 409 -28.47 -15.47 -4.05
N ASP A 410 -28.65 -16.15 -2.92
CA ASP A 410 -29.84 -16.96 -2.66
C ASP A 410 -31.05 -16.11 -2.24
N THR A 411 -30.82 -14.87 -1.77
CA THR A 411 -31.87 -13.93 -1.34
C THR A 411 -32.07 -12.75 -2.29
N TRP A 412 -31.25 -12.60 -3.34
CA TRP A 412 -31.32 -11.46 -4.25
C TRP A 412 -32.64 -11.44 -5.03
N PRO A 413 -33.42 -10.34 -4.98
CA PRO A 413 -34.64 -10.22 -5.78
C PRO A 413 -34.33 -10.23 -7.28
N THR A 414 -35.10 -10.99 -8.06
CA THR A 414 -34.91 -11.09 -9.51
C THR A 414 -35.24 -9.81 -10.27
N ASP A 415 -36.02 -8.91 -9.66
CA ASP A 415 -36.48 -7.63 -10.20
C ASP A 415 -35.60 -6.44 -9.79
N GLU A 416 -34.59 -6.65 -8.93
CA GLU A 416 -33.68 -5.61 -8.47
C GLU A 416 -32.36 -5.60 -9.27
N ALA A 417 -31.82 -4.41 -9.52
CA ALA A 417 -30.53 -4.25 -10.19
C ALA A 417 -29.42 -5.03 -9.46
N PRO A 418 -28.51 -5.74 -10.16
CA PRO A 418 -27.49 -6.54 -9.50
C PRO A 418 -26.60 -5.71 -8.55
N PRO A 419 -26.23 -6.24 -7.38
CA PRO A 419 -25.57 -5.45 -6.35
C PRO A 419 -24.15 -5.05 -6.73
N ARG A 420 -23.68 -4.01 -6.05
CA ARG A 420 -22.25 -3.73 -5.91
C ARG A 420 -21.80 -4.21 -4.53
N ILE A 421 -20.73 -4.98 -4.48
CA ILE A 421 -20.21 -5.63 -3.28
C ILE A 421 -18.78 -5.15 -3.07
N LEU A 422 -18.51 -4.50 -1.94
CA LEU A 422 -17.15 -4.20 -1.49
C LEU A 422 -16.73 -5.23 -0.45
N ILE A 423 -15.62 -5.92 -0.69
CA ILE A 423 -14.92 -6.72 0.30
C ILE A 423 -13.71 -5.93 0.79
N GLY A 424 -13.56 -5.73 2.10
CA GLY A 424 -12.46 -4.91 2.62
C GLY A 424 -12.34 -4.81 4.13
N GLY A 425 -11.62 -3.78 4.58
CA GLY A 425 -11.36 -3.51 6.00
C GLY A 425 -10.02 -4.05 6.53
N SER A 426 -9.29 -4.85 5.73
CA SER A 426 -7.99 -5.37 6.10
C SER A 426 -7.21 -5.92 4.89
N LEU A 427 -5.89 -5.71 4.87
CA LEU A 427 -5.00 -6.36 3.91
C LEU A 427 -4.92 -7.88 4.13
N TYR A 428 -5.13 -8.36 5.36
CA TYR A 428 -5.18 -9.80 5.65
C TYR A 428 -6.40 -10.46 5.00
N LEU A 429 -7.58 -9.85 5.19
CA LEU A 429 -8.80 -10.33 4.53
C LEU A 429 -8.65 -10.25 3.01
N ALA A 430 -8.06 -9.18 2.50
CA ALA A 430 -7.85 -9.06 1.07
C ALA A 430 -6.92 -10.14 0.50
N GLY A 431 -5.87 -10.53 1.24
CA GLY A 431 -5.03 -11.68 0.93
C GLY A 431 -5.81 -13.00 0.89
N GLU A 432 -6.63 -13.27 1.92
CA GLU A 432 -7.51 -14.45 1.95
C GLU A 432 -8.45 -14.47 0.73
N VAL A 433 -9.08 -13.33 0.42
CA VAL A 433 -9.99 -13.19 -0.73
C VAL A 433 -9.28 -13.50 -2.04
N LEU A 434 -8.10 -12.93 -2.29
CA LEU A 434 -7.35 -13.18 -3.52
C LEU A 434 -6.92 -14.64 -3.65
N ARG A 435 -6.48 -15.25 -2.54
CA ARG A 435 -6.12 -16.68 -2.50
C ARG A 435 -7.33 -17.56 -2.80
N ASP A 436 -8.43 -17.34 -2.08
CA ASP A 436 -9.62 -18.18 -2.13
C ASP A 436 -10.40 -17.97 -3.45
N ASN A 437 -10.30 -16.78 -4.06
CA ASN A 437 -10.80 -16.49 -5.40
C ASN A 437 -9.96 -17.13 -6.52
N GLY A 438 -8.73 -17.58 -6.22
CA GLY A 438 -7.80 -18.13 -7.21
C GLY A 438 -7.08 -17.07 -8.06
N THR A 439 -6.94 -15.85 -7.53
CA THR A 439 -6.32 -14.70 -8.21
C THR A 439 -5.22 -14.07 -7.33
N PRO A 440 -4.20 -14.83 -6.88
CA PRO A 440 -3.10 -14.26 -6.10
C PRO A 440 -2.29 -13.24 -6.93
N PRO A 441 -1.59 -12.28 -6.28
CA PRO A 441 -0.68 -11.36 -6.97
C PRO A 441 0.40 -12.08 -7.78
N VAL A 442 0.79 -11.50 -8.94
CA VAL A 442 1.79 -12.06 -9.89
C VAL A 442 2.93 -11.10 -10.22
#